data_AF-A0A2V8XHP9-F1
#
_entry.id   AF-A0A2V8XHP9-F1
#
_cell.length_a   1.000
_cell.length_b   1.000
_cell.length_c   1.000
_cell.angle_alpha   90.00
_cell.angle_beta   90.00
_cell.angle_gamma   90.00
#
_symmetry.space_group_name_H-M   'P 1'
#
loop_
_entity.id
_entity.type
_entity.pdbx_description
1 polymer ?
#
loop_
_entity_poly.entity_id
_entity_poly.type
_entity_poly.pdbx_seq_one_letter_code
_entity_poly.pdbx_strand_id
1 'polypeptide(L)'
;MNIVDLRQTTVRQIEPLLEEEARHWRDELHWDYRGALELIKRFLDAHALAGCVAFENGVAVGYSFYVLEDQKGLIGGLYVSSKFPQDSIAPRLLEELLVSMRAIPHLARIEAQLMPFSGPVDTPLIGQGFHLYTRQFMLLDLHKTHEAKAGASAGMRLNRWNDRYFEPCAKLIYLAYTNHVDGEINDQYRSRAGALKFLKNIILLPGCGQFVP
;
A
#
# COMPACT_ATOMS: atom_id res chain seq x y z
N MET A 1 23.85 12.57 3.03
CA MET A 1 22.56 11.92 3.35
C MET A 1 22.73 10.91 4.47
N ASN A 2 21.86 10.96 5.48
CA ASN A 2 21.81 9.99 6.59
C ASN A 2 20.46 9.27 6.57
N ILE A 3 20.43 7.96 6.76
CA ILE A 3 19.19 7.19 6.91
C ILE A 3 19.06 6.81 8.38
N VAL A 4 17.92 7.13 8.98
CA VAL A 4 17.66 6.85 10.40
C VAL A 4 16.38 6.04 10.55
N ASP A 5 16.26 5.35 11.69
CA ASP A 5 15.04 4.64 12.06
C ASP A 5 13.88 5.62 12.15
N LEU A 6 12.77 5.29 11.49
CA LEU A 6 11.59 6.14 11.46
C LEU A 6 11.01 6.39 12.87
N ARG A 7 11.19 5.44 13.80
CA ARG A 7 10.78 5.56 15.21
C ARG A 7 11.60 6.57 15.99
N GLN A 8 12.74 7.03 15.46
CA GLN A 8 13.57 8.07 16.08
C GLN A 8 13.23 9.47 15.55
N THR A 9 12.17 9.59 14.76
CA THR A 9 11.74 10.86 14.16
C THR A 9 10.41 11.32 14.70
N THR A 10 10.17 12.61 14.58
CA THR A 10 8.90 13.23 14.97
C THR A 10 8.06 13.52 13.74
N VAL A 11 6.73 13.55 13.90
CA VAL A 11 5.79 13.95 12.84
C VAL A 11 6.22 15.29 12.22
N ARG A 12 6.62 16.27 13.06
CA ARG A 12 7.06 17.59 12.59
C ARG A 12 8.25 17.54 11.62
N GLN A 13 9.17 16.60 11.77
CA GLN A 13 10.35 16.49 10.90
C GLN A 13 10.02 15.92 9.52
N ILE A 14 9.00 15.06 9.42
CA ILE A 14 8.62 14.37 8.19
C ILE A 14 7.37 14.98 7.52
N GLU A 15 6.57 15.74 8.26
CA GLU A 15 5.30 16.32 7.79
C GLU A 15 5.40 17.05 6.44
N PRO A 16 6.42 17.89 6.17
CA PRO A 16 6.55 18.52 4.85
C PRO A 16 6.66 17.52 3.69
N LEU A 17 7.33 16.39 3.93
CA LEU A 17 7.47 15.30 2.95
C LEU A 17 6.15 14.53 2.79
N LEU A 18 5.44 14.24 3.89
CA LEU A 18 4.12 13.61 3.84
C LEU A 18 3.11 14.47 3.09
N GLU A 19 3.12 15.79 3.30
CA GLU A 19 2.27 16.72 2.57
C GLU A 19 2.63 16.79 1.07
N GLU A 20 3.91 16.69 0.74
CA GLU A 20 4.36 16.60 -0.65
C GLU A 20 3.81 15.34 -1.33
N GLU A 21 3.92 14.19 -0.66
CA GLU A 21 3.32 12.94 -1.11
C GLU A 21 1.80 13.08 -1.28
N ALA A 22 1.09 13.66 -0.30
CA ALA A 22 -0.36 13.84 -0.38
C ALA A 22 -0.79 14.62 -1.64
N ARG A 23 -0.05 15.69 -1.96
CA ARG A 23 -0.28 16.48 -3.18
C ARG A 23 -0.01 15.64 -4.42
N HIS A 24 1.09 14.89 -4.44
CA HIS A 24 1.45 14.03 -5.58
C HIS A 24 0.38 12.96 -5.85
N TRP A 25 -0.13 12.31 -4.80
CA TRP A 25 -1.26 11.36 -4.90
C TRP A 25 -2.52 12.00 -5.50
N ARG A 26 -2.88 13.20 -5.04
CA ARG A 26 -4.05 13.90 -5.55
C ARG A 26 -3.86 14.34 -7.00
N ASP A 27 -2.68 14.81 -7.35
CA ASP A 27 -2.42 15.41 -8.66
C ASP A 27 -2.25 14.33 -9.74
N GLU A 28 -1.62 13.19 -9.44
CA GLU A 28 -1.40 12.08 -10.39
C GLU A 28 -2.50 11.00 -10.37
N LEU A 29 -3.04 10.68 -9.18
CA LEU A 29 -3.99 9.57 -9.01
C LEU A 29 -5.41 10.05 -8.70
N HIS A 30 -5.66 11.36 -8.61
CA HIS A 30 -6.96 11.92 -8.21
C HIS A 30 -7.50 11.34 -6.90
N TRP A 31 -6.59 10.92 -6.01
CA TRP A 31 -6.93 10.20 -4.78
C TRP A 31 -6.58 11.04 -3.54
N ASP A 32 -7.53 11.15 -2.61
CA ASP A 32 -7.29 11.83 -1.32
C ASP A 32 -6.52 10.91 -0.36
N TYR A 33 -5.20 11.07 -0.33
CA TYR A 33 -4.31 10.26 0.50
C TYR A 33 -4.22 10.72 1.97
N ARG A 34 -4.85 11.84 2.34
CA ARG A 34 -4.70 12.45 3.68
C ARG A 34 -5.13 11.52 4.80
N GLY A 35 -6.19 10.72 4.60
CA GLY A 35 -6.64 9.76 5.61
C GLY A 35 -5.59 8.70 5.96
N ALA A 36 -4.83 8.23 4.96
CA ALA A 36 -3.73 7.29 5.19
C ALA A 36 -2.55 7.97 5.89
N LEU A 37 -2.23 9.21 5.52
CA LEU A 37 -1.18 9.98 6.19
C LEU A 37 -1.48 10.25 7.66
N GLU A 38 -2.73 10.53 8.02
CA GLU A 38 -3.12 10.68 9.43
C GLU A 38 -2.91 9.40 10.24
N LEU A 39 -3.10 8.23 9.62
CA LEU A 39 -2.78 6.95 10.25
C LEU A 39 -1.26 6.79 10.45
N ILE A 40 -0.47 7.13 9.43
CA ILE A 40 1.00 7.13 9.50
C ILE A 40 1.48 8.06 10.63
N LYS A 41 0.97 9.29 10.71
CA LYS A 41 1.28 10.26 11.77
C LYS A 41 0.99 9.69 13.17
N ARG A 42 -0.15 9.03 13.37
CA ARG A 42 -0.49 8.39 14.64
C ARG A 42 0.51 7.29 15.04
N PHE A 43 0.95 6.47 14.08
CA PHE A 43 1.95 5.44 14.37
C PHE A 43 3.35 6.01 14.61
N LEU A 44 3.69 7.12 13.96
CA LEU A 44 4.92 7.89 14.23
C LEU A 44 4.91 8.47 15.65
N ASP A 45 3.83 9.13 16.06
CA ASP A 45 3.70 9.68 17.41
C ASP A 45 3.76 8.59 18.49
N ALA A 46 3.21 7.41 18.20
CA ALA A 46 3.30 6.24 19.06
C ALA A 46 4.67 5.53 19.02
N HIS A 47 5.61 6.00 18.19
CA HIS A 47 6.92 5.37 17.94
C HIS A 47 6.81 3.88 17.54
N ALA A 48 5.70 3.53 16.89
CA ALA A 48 5.32 2.16 16.57
C ALA A 48 5.46 1.84 15.07
N LEU A 49 5.78 2.83 14.24
CA LEU A 49 5.98 2.64 12.80
C LEU A 49 7.43 2.23 12.49
N ALA A 50 7.66 0.94 12.28
CA ALA A 50 8.97 0.43 11.88
C ALA A 50 9.29 0.85 10.44
N GLY A 51 10.46 1.42 10.21
CA GLY A 51 10.83 1.93 8.90
C GLY A 51 12.11 2.75 8.93
N CYS A 52 12.36 3.48 7.85
CA CYS A 52 13.48 4.39 7.76
C CYS A 52 13.10 5.69 7.05
N VAL A 53 13.87 6.74 7.34
CA VAL A 53 13.75 8.06 6.73
C VAL A 53 15.13 8.60 6.41
N ALA A 54 15.29 9.09 5.18
CA ALA A 54 16.49 9.73 4.68
C ALA A 54 16.43 11.23 4.97
N PHE A 55 17.51 11.75 5.53
CA PHE A 55 17.74 13.18 5.74
C PHE A 55 18.88 13.70 4.89
N GLU A 56 18.68 14.89 4.32
CA GLU A 56 19.71 15.70 3.68
C GLU A 56 19.68 17.10 4.28
N ASN A 57 20.81 17.56 4.84
CA ASN A 57 20.93 18.87 5.51
C ASN A 57 19.83 19.14 6.56
N GLY A 58 19.40 18.10 7.29
CA GLY A 58 18.35 18.20 8.31
C GLY A 58 16.91 18.18 7.78
N VAL A 59 16.72 18.06 6.46
CA VAL A 59 15.40 17.95 5.82
C VAL A 59 15.11 16.50 5.49
N ALA A 60 13.91 16.01 5.81
CA ALA A 60 13.46 14.69 5.41
C ALA A 60 13.22 14.67 3.90
N VAL A 61 13.92 13.80 3.18
CA VAL A 61 13.89 13.74 1.71
C VAL A 61 13.25 12.47 1.17
N GLY A 62 13.16 11.42 1.97
CA GLY A 62 12.48 10.20 1.60
C GLY A 62 12.20 9.31 2.81
N TYR A 63 11.20 8.43 2.72
CA TYR A 63 10.87 7.48 3.78
C TYR A 63 10.23 6.21 3.22
N SER A 64 10.29 5.14 4.01
CA SER A 64 9.54 3.91 3.79
C SER A 64 9.33 3.22 5.14
N PHE A 65 8.26 2.45 5.26
CA PHE A 65 7.96 1.70 6.48
C PHE A 65 7.50 0.28 6.14
N TYR A 66 7.38 -0.56 7.16
CA TYR A 66 6.71 -1.84 7.03
C TYR A 66 5.83 -2.12 8.22
N VAL A 67 4.82 -2.95 8.00
CA VAL A 67 3.99 -3.54 9.05
C VAL A 67 4.07 -5.06 8.98
N LEU A 68 3.86 -5.72 10.11
CA LEU A 68 3.87 -7.18 10.20
C LEU A 68 2.44 -7.70 10.30
N GLU A 69 2.17 -8.76 9.55
CA GLU A 69 0.93 -9.52 9.57
C GLU A 69 1.28 -11.01 9.67
N ASP A 70 1.18 -11.59 10.86
CA ASP A 70 1.57 -12.98 11.14
C ASP A 70 3.05 -13.24 10.76
N GLN A 71 3.31 -14.04 9.72
CA GLN A 71 4.67 -14.33 9.19
C GLN A 71 4.98 -13.52 7.92
N LYS A 72 4.22 -12.47 7.65
CA LYS A 72 4.33 -11.62 6.46
C LYS A 72 4.68 -10.19 6.84
N GLY A 73 5.57 -9.58 6.06
CA GLY A 73 5.89 -8.16 6.14
C GLY A 73 5.30 -7.43 4.94
N LEU A 74 4.66 -6.30 5.18
CA LEU A 74 4.08 -5.44 4.16
C LEU A 74 4.87 -4.14 4.13
N ILE A 75 5.61 -3.90 3.05
CA ILE A 75 6.25 -2.61 2.80
C ILE A 75 5.16 -1.62 2.45
N GLY A 76 5.04 -0.59 3.29
CA GLY A 76 4.13 0.52 3.12
C GLY A 76 4.90 1.79 2.85
N GLY A 77 4.45 2.54 1.85
CA GLY A 77 5.17 3.72 1.38
C GLY A 77 6.54 3.39 0.77
N LEU A 78 6.95 4.24 -0.16
CA LEU A 78 8.34 4.40 -0.58
C LEU A 78 8.36 5.72 -1.32
N TYR A 79 8.42 6.80 -0.56
CA TYR A 79 8.32 8.15 -1.10
C TYR A 79 9.65 8.86 -0.97
N VAL A 80 10.13 9.44 -2.07
CA VAL A 80 11.28 10.34 -2.10
C VAL A 80 10.83 11.61 -2.81
N SER A 81 11.11 12.78 -2.23
CA SER A 81 10.76 14.07 -2.83
C SER A 81 11.41 14.20 -4.21
N SER A 82 10.67 14.70 -5.20
CA SER A 82 11.15 14.91 -6.58
C SER A 82 12.25 15.97 -6.70
N LYS A 83 12.47 16.75 -5.64
CA LYS A 83 13.56 17.74 -5.53
C LYS A 83 14.93 17.12 -5.28
N PHE A 84 14.99 15.81 -5.00
CA PHE A 84 16.22 15.09 -4.69
C PHE A 84 16.45 13.92 -5.66
N PRO A 85 17.66 13.34 -5.73
CA PRO A 85 17.96 12.29 -6.69
C PRO A 85 17.31 10.94 -6.32
N GLN A 86 16.02 10.79 -6.66
CA GLN A 86 15.17 9.65 -6.26
C GLN A 86 15.80 8.29 -6.59
N ASP A 87 16.38 8.15 -7.78
CA ASP A 87 17.06 6.95 -8.29
C ASP A 87 18.23 6.48 -7.41
N SER A 88 18.79 7.37 -6.58
CA SER A 88 19.86 7.05 -5.63
C SER A 88 19.37 6.82 -4.21
N ILE A 89 18.25 7.45 -3.82
CA ILE A 89 17.74 7.44 -2.44
C ILE A 89 16.76 6.29 -2.23
N ALA A 90 15.83 6.07 -3.16
CA ALA A 90 14.81 5.03 -3.01
C ALA A 90 15.41 3.62 -2.90
N PRO A 91 16.41 3.22 -3.71
CA PRO A 91 17.04 1.90 -3.55
C PRO A 91 17.73 1.72 -2.19
N ARG A 92 18.34 2.78 -1.65
CA ARG A 92 19.00 2.74 -0.34
C ARG A 92 18.00 2.61 0.81
N LEU A 93 16.88 3.35 0.76
CA LEU A 93 15.79 3.19 1.73
C LEU A 93 15.25 1.75 1.69
N LEU A 94 15.02 1.22 0.49
CA LEU A 94 14.56 -0.15 0.31
C LEU A 94 15.56 -1.18 0.87
N GLU A 95 16.85 -1.01 0.61
CA GLU A 95 17.90 -1.88 1.12
C GLU A 95 17.92 -1.91 2.67
N GLU A 96 17.95 -0.74 3.31
CA GLU A 96 17.94 -0.61 4.78
C GLU A 96 16.68 -1.23 5.40
N LEU A 97 15.52 -1.01 4.76
CA LEU A 97 14.26 -1.61 5.18
C LEU A 97 14.32 -3.14 5.12
N LEU A 98 14.82 -3.69 4.02
CA LEU A 98 14.91 -5.14 3.80
C LEU A 98 15.94 -5.81 4.70
N VAL A 99 17.06 -5.17 4.99
CA VAL A 99 18.03 -5.65 5.99
C VAL A 99 17.33 -5.84 7.34
N SER A 100 16.55 -4.85 7.76
CA SER A 100 15.79 -4.91 9.01
C SER A 100 14.73 -6.02 8.99
N MET A 101 13.97 -6.14 7.91
CA MET A 101 12.91 -7.15 7.79
C MET A 101 13.48 -8.58 7.77
N ARG A 102 14.58 -8.82 7.06
CA ARG A 102 15.22 -10.16 6.99
C ARG A 102 15.78 -10.62 8.33
N ALA A 103 16.05 -9.71 9.26
CA ALA A 103 16.50 -10.04 10.61
C ALA A 103 15.34 -10.47 11.54
N ILE A 104 14.07 -10.32 11.11
CA ILE A 104 12.89 -10.66 11.92
C ILE A 104 12.70 -12.18 11.95
N PRO A 105 12.67 -12.82 13.14
CA PRO A 105 12.42 -14.25 13.25
C PRO A 105 11.05 -14.63 12.65
N HIS A 106 11.01 -15.75 11.94
CA HIS A 106 9.79 -16.32 11.33
C HIS A 106 9.13 -15.46 10.24
N LEU A 107 9.76 -14.37 9.77
CA LEU A 107 9.28 -13.66 8.59
C LEU A 107 9.53 -14.50 7.33
N ALA A 108 8.45 -15.01 6.74
CA ALA A 108 8.51 -15.94 5.61
C ALA A 108 8.20 -15.27 4.26
N ARG A 109 7.55 -14.11 4.27
CA ARG A 109 7.08 -13.42 3.06
C ARG A 109 7.17 -11.91 3.22
N ILE A 110 7.62 -11.23 2.18
CA ILE A 110 7.59 -9.76 2.09
C ILE A 110 6.80 -9.39 0.85
N GLU A 111 5.80 -8.52 1.04
CA GLU A 111 4.96 -7.97 -0.02
C GLU A 111 5.11 -6.45 -0.04
N ALA A 112 4.92 -5.84 -1.20
CA ALA A 112 4.93 -4.40 -1.37
C ALA A 112 3.87 -3.98 -2.39
N GLN A 113 3.11 -2.93 -2.07
CA GLN A 113 2.16 -2.29 -2.98
C GLN A 113 2.54 -0.82 -3.08
N LEU A 114 3.51 -0.53 -3.95
CA LEU A 114 4.13 0.79 -4.04
C LEU A 114 3.62 1.55 -5.26
N MET A 115 3.35 2.84 -5.08
CA MET A 115 3.16 3.75 -6.19
C MET A 115 4.53 4.17 -6.74
N PRO A 116 4.73 4.22 -8.07
CA PRO A 116 6.03 4.50 -8.68
C PRO A 116 6.37 6.00 -8.68
N PHE A 117 6.20 6.69 -7.54
CA PHE A 117 6.47 8.13 -7.41
C PHE A 117 7.94 8.50 -7.21
N SER A 118 8.78 7.52 -6.85
CA SER A 118 10.14 7.72 -6.32
C SER A 118 11.23 7.20 -7.24
N GLY A 119 11.04 7.34 -8.55
CA GLY A 119 11.94 6.80 -9.58
C GLY A 119 11.74 5.30 -9.85
N PRO A 120 12.55 4.70 -10.74
CA PRO A 120 12.44 3.29 -11.10
C PRO A 120 12.98 2.43 -9.95
N VAL A 121 12.08 1.78 -9.22
CA VAL A 121 12.41 0.84 -8.13
C VAL A 121 12.36 -0.62 -8.57
N ASP A 122 12.00 -0.87 -9.83
CA ASP A 122 11.83 -2.21 -10.39
C ASP A 122 13.12 -3.04 -10.33
N THR A 123 14.22 -2.51 -10.89
CA THR A 123 15.52 -3.18 -10.89
C THR A 123 16.04 -3.42 -9.48
N PRO A 124 16.02 -2.44 -8.55
CA PRO A 124 16.33 -2.68 -7.14
C PRO A 124 15.49 -3.79 -6.50
N LEU A 125 14.17 -3.81 -6.70
CA LEU A 125 13.28 -4.82 -6.14
C LEU A 125 13.58 -6.22 -6.70
N ILE A 126 13.76 -6.35 -8.02
CA ILE A 126 14.14 -7.61 -8.66
C ILE A 126 15.49 -8.10 -8.12
N GLY A 127 16.47 -7.20 -7.97
CA GLY A 127 17.77 -7.52 -7.39
C GLY A 127 17.70 -8.04 -5.94
N GLN A 128 16.62 -7.71 -5.22
CA GLN A 128 16.35 -8.19 -3.87
C GLN A 128 15.46 -9.44 -3.82
N GLY A 129 15.12 -10.02 -4.98
CA GLY A 129 14.34 -11.24 -5.12
C GLY A 129 12.82 -11.05 -5.21
N PHE A 130 12.33 -9.81 -5.41
CA PHE A 130 10.90 -9.58 -5.62
C PHE A 130 10.46 -10.01 -7.02
N HIS A 131 9.26 -10.59 -7.09
CA HIS A 131 8.52 -10.73 -8.34
C HIS A 131 7.59 -9.54 -8.51
N LEU A 132 7.71 -8.84 -9.64
CA LEU A 132 6.91 -7.66 -9.94
C LEU A 132 5.66 -8.05 -10.73
N TYR A 133 4.53 -7.49 -10.33
CA TYR A 133 3.26 -7.71 -11.00
C TYR A 133 2.56 -6.37 -11.20
N THR A 134 2.52 -5.91 -12.45
CA THR A 134 1.92 -4.62 -12.79
C THR A 134 0.38 -4.67 -12.69
N ARG A 135 -0.22 -3.51 -12.47
CA ARG A 135 -1.68 -3.35 -12.39
C ARG A 135 -2.15 -2.21 -13.26
N GLN A 136 -3.36 -2.38 -13.78
CA GLN A 136 -4.07 -1.31 -14.46
C GLN A 136 -4.68 -0.38 -13.41
N PHE A 137 -4.36 0.90 -13.54
CA PHE A 137 -5.05 1.95 -12.83
C PHE A 137 -6.14 2.51 -13.74
N MET A 138 -7.39 2.53 -13.27
CA MET A 138 -8.55 2.92 -14.06
C MET A 138 -9.15 4.21 -13.50
N LEU A 139 -9.45 5.16 -14.40
CA LEU A 139 -10.09 6.43 -14.06
C LEU A 139 -11.44 6.53 -14.78
N LEU A 140 -12.44 7.05 -14.09
CA LEU A 140 -13.74 7.40 -14.65
C LEU A 140 -13.97 8.89 -14.47
N ASP A 141 -14.04 9.62 -15.58
CA ASP A 141 -14.30 11.05 -15.60
C ASP A 141 -15.80 11.32 -15.39
N LEU A 142 -16.19 11.72 -14.18
CA LEU A 142 -17.59 11.93 -13.81
C LEU A 142 -18.26 13.13 -14.50
N HIS A 143 -17.49 14.01 -15.15
CA HIS A 143 -18.03 15.16 -15.87
C HIS A 143 -18.46 14.84 -17.30
N LYS A 144 -18.06 13.68 -17.82
CA LYS A 144 -18.48 13.20 -19.13
C LYS A 144 -19.79 12.44 -19.02
N THR A 145 -20.65 12.63 -20.01
CA THR A 145 -21.82 11.76 -20.19
C THR A 145 -21.33 10.39 -20.63
N HIS A 146 -21.52 9.39 -19.77
CA HIS A 146 -21.24 8.00 -20.10
C HIS A 146 -22.54 7.34 -20.57
N GLU A 147 -22.51 6.71 -21.74
CA GLU A 147 -23.63 5.89 -22.17
C GLU A 147 -23.86 4.78 -21.15
N ALA A 148 -25.12 4.66 -20.68
CA ALA A 148 -25.50 3.56 -19.82
C ALA A 148 -25.29 2.25 -20.59
N LYS A 149 -24.24 1.51 -20.24
CA LYS A 149 -24.08 0.15 -20.75
C LYS A 149 -25.31 -0.65 -20.36
N ALA A 150 -25.79 -1.49 -21.28
CA ALA A 150 -26.89 -2.41 -21.02
C ALA A 150 -26.66 -3.04 -19.65
N GLY A 151 -27.67 -2.92 -18.76
CA GLY A 151 -27.58 -3.38 -17.39
C GLY A 151 -27.10 -4.83 -17.35
N ALA A 152 -26.47 -5.21 -16.23
CA ALA A 152 -26.06 -6.58 -16.02
C ALA A 152 -27.16 -7.55 -16.44
N SER A 153 -26.80 -8.66 -17.12
CA SER A 153 -27.76 -9.62 -17.68
C SER A 153 -28.92 -9.90 -16.73
N ALA A 154 -30.12 -10.22 -17.22
CA ALA A 154 -31.32 -10.40 -16.38
C ALA A 154 -31.15 -11.34 -15.16
N GLY A 155 -30.10 -12.17 -15.12
CA GLY A 155 -29.73 -13.01 -13.98
C GLY A 155 -28.88 -12.36 -12.89
N MET A 156 -28.29 -11.18 -13.09
CA MET A 156 -27.41 -10.52 -12.12
C MET A 156 -28.18 -9.48 -11.30
N ARG A 157 -28.24 -9.72 -9.97
CA ARG A 157 -28.91 -8.83 -9.01
C ARG A 157 -27.88 -8.09 -8.16
N LEU A 158 -27.96 -6.77 -8.14
CA LEU A 158 -27.19 -5.92 -7.23
C LEU A 158 -27.99 -5.70 -5.95
N ASN A 159 -27.37 -5.89 -4.80
CA ASN A 159 -27.98 -5.68 -3.48
C ASN A 159 -27.02 -4.91 -2.58
N ARG A 160 -27.55 -4.25 -1.55
CA ARG A 160 -26.72 -3.66 -0.48
C ARG A 160 -25.95 -4.76 0.26
N TRP A 161 -24.76 -4.39 0.75
CA TRP A 161 -23.96 -5.29 1.58
C TRP A 161 -24.73 -5.70 2.85
N ASN A 162 -24.51 -6.95 3.27
CA ASN A 162 -25.00 -7.49 4.53
C ASN A 162 -23.98 -8.52 5.03
N ASP A 163 -23.69 -8.51 6.33
CA ASP A 163 -22.63 -9.34 6.94
C ASP A 163 -22.86 -10.85 6.75
N ARG A 164 -24.10 -11.29 6.48
CA ARG A 164 -24.38 -12.69 6.09
C ARG A 164 -23.61 -13.13 4.84
N TYR A 165 -23.13 -12.19 4.03
CA TYR A 165 -22.37 -12.46 2.82
C TYR A 165 -20.87 -12.63 3.04
N PHE A 166 -20.34 -12.37 4.24
CA PHE A 166 -18.91 -12.55 4.52
C PHE A 166 -18.40 -13.95 4.14
N GLU A 167 -19.02 -15.01 4.68
CA GLU A 167 -18.60 -16.39 4.41
C GLU A 167 -18.81 -16.80 2.93
N PRO A 168 -19.99 -16.59 2.31
CA PRO A 168 -20.17 -16.87 0.89
C PRO A 168 -19.20 -16.13 -0.03
N CYS A 169 -18.96 -14.83 0.21
CA CYS A 169 -18.06 -14.03 -0.60
C CYS A 169 -16.59 -14.42 -0.39
N ALA A 170 -16.17 -14.72 0.84
CA ALA A 170 -14.82 -15.22 1.12
C ALA A 170 -14.56 -16.54 0.37
N LYS A 171 -15.54 -17.45 0.38
CA LYS A 171 -15.46 -18.69 -0.42
C LYS A 171 -15.39 -18.39 -1.92
N LEU A 172 -16.18 -17.46 -2.42
CA LEU A 172 -16.17 -17.07 -3.84
C LEU A 172 -14.79 -16.50 -4.24
N ILE A 173 -14.24 -15.58 -3.46
CA ILE A 173 -12.90 -15.00 -3.70
C ILE A 173 -11.84 -16.10 -3.76
N TYR A 174 -11.80 -16.97 -2.75
CA TYR A 174 -10.86 -18.09 -2.71
C TYR A 174 -10.97 -18.99 -3.96
N LEU A 175 -12.20 -19.35 -4.36
CA LEU A 175 -12.41 -20.18 -5.55
C LEU A 175 -12.04 -19.46 -6.85
N ALA A 176 -12.36 -18.17 -6.97
CA ALA A 176 -12.05 -17.36 -8.15
C ALA A 176 -10.54 -17.18 -8.36
N TYR A 177 -9.78 -17.11 -7.27
CA TYR A 177 -8.32 -16.94 -7.29
C TYR A 177 -7.54 -18.25 -7.16
N THR A 178 -8.21 -19.40 -7.14
CA THR A 178 -7.54 -20.70 -7.17
C THR A 178 -6.74 -20.85 -8.46
N ASN A 179 -5.44 -21.14 -8.35
CA ASN A 179 -4.49 -21.20 -9.46
C ASN A 179 -4.40 -19.90 -10.29
N HIS A 180 -4.72 -18.74 -9.68
CA HIS A 180 -4.61 -17.44 -10.31
C HIS A 180 -3.36 -16.69 -9.81
N VAL A 181 -2.75 -15.88 -10.68
CA VAL A 181 -1.55 -15.08 -10.34
C VAL A 181 -1.79 -14.14 -9.15
N ASP A 182 -3.02 -13.70 -8.94
CA ASP A 182 -3.38 -12.85 -7.78
C ASP A 182 -3.17 -13.56 -6.44
N GLY A 183 -3.23 -14.89 -6.40
CA GLY A 183 -2.84 -15.65 -5.22
C GLY A 183 -1.35 -15.54 -4.92
N GLU A 184 -0.50 -15.35 -5.94
CA GLU A 184 0.94 -15.05 -5.74
C GLU A 184 1.18 -13.63 -5.24
N ILE A 185 0.22 -12.73 -5.44
CA ILE A 185 0.36 -11.30 -5.18
C ILE A 185 -0.19 -10.94 -3.81
N ASN A 186 -1.33 -11.52 -3.45
CA ASN A 186 -1.90 -11.44 -2.12
C ASN A 186 -2.21 -12.86 -1.63
N ASP A 187 -1.43 -13.31 -0.65
CA ASP A 187 -1.57 -14.65 -0.07
C ASP A 187 -2.93 -14.88 0.62
N GLN A 188 -3.63 -13.81 1.00
CA GLN A 188 -4.98 -13.90 1.58
C GLN A 188 -5.97 -14.57 0.63
N TYR A 189 -5.77 -14.50 -0.69
CA TYR A 189 -6.66 -15.17 -1.65
C TYR A 189 -6.46 -16.69 -1.72
N ARG A 190 -5.38 -17.22 -1.14
CA ARG A 190 -5.04 -18.66 -1.20
C ARG A 190 -5.84 -19.52 -0.23
N SER A 191 -6.63 -18.93 0.66
CA SER A 191 -7.48 -19.68 1.60
C SER A 191 -8.79 -18.94 1.88
N ARG A 192 -9.82 -19.68 2.31
CA ARG A 192 -11.09 -19.08 2.73
C ARG A 192 -10.91 -18.15 3.93
N ALA A 193 -10.09 -18.54 4.90
CA ALA A 193 -9.81 -17.74 6.10
C ALA A 193 -9.08 -16.43 5.74
N GLY A 194 -8.09 -16.50 4.84
CA GLY A 194 -7.42 -15.32 4.32
C GLY A 194 -8.38 -14.39 3.58
N ALA A 195 -9.21 -14.93 2.68
CA ALA A 195 -10.18 -14.14 1.92
C ALA A 195 -11.22 -13.47 2.83
N LEU A 196 -11.60 -14.13 3.93
CA LEU A 196 -12.46 -13.54 4.95
C LEU A 196 -11.77 -12.39 5.70
N LYS A 197 -10.50 -12.57 6.08
CA LYS A 197 -9.68 -11.51 6.71
C LYS A 197 -9.57 -10.30 5.78
N PHE A 198 -9.26 -10.52 4.51
CA PHE A 198 -9.24 -9.51 3.46
C PHE A 198 -10.56 -8.74 3.36
N LEU A 199 -11.70 -9.44 3.26
CA LEU A 199 -13.02 -8.81 3.17
C LEU A 199 -13.33 -7.97 4.40
N LYS A 200 -13.04 -8.47 5.60
CA LYS A 200 -13.24 -7.71 6.85
C LYS A 200 -12.38 -6.45 6.86
N ASN A 201 -11.13 -6.55 6.40
CA ASN A 201 -10.24 -5.39 6.34
C ASN A 201 -10.78 -4.31 5.39
N ILE A 202 -11.30 -4.67 4.21
CA ILE A 202 -11.85 -3.69 3.26
C ILE A 202 -13.16 -3.07 3.75
N ILE A 203 -14.02 -3.86 4.37
CA ILE A 203 -15.39 -3.42 4.70
C ILE A 203 -15.45 -2.72 6.06
N LEU A 204 -14.69 -3.20 7.05
CA LEU A 204 -14.77 -2.73 8.44
C LEU A 204 -13.64 -1.76 8.79
N LEU A 205 -12.50 -1.80 8.10
CA LEU A 205 -11.39 -0.89 8.37
C LEU A 205 -11.35 0.22 7.31
N PRO A 206 -11.12 1.48 7.71
CA PRO A 206 -11.11 2.62 6.79
C PRO A 206 -9.85 2.70 5.90
N GLY A 207 -9.09 1.60 5.77
CA GLY A 207 -7.78 1.58 5.10
C GLY A 207 -7.84 1.84 3.59
N CYS A 208 -8.97 1.55 2.95
CA CYS A 208 -9.17 1.73 1.51
C CYS A 208 -10.04 2.97 1.17
N GLY A 209 -10.21 3.87 2.13
CA GLY A 209 -11.14 5.01 2.02
C GLY A 209 -12.50 4.71 2.66
N GLN A 210 -13.36 5.73 2.68
CA GLN A 210 -14.73 5.59 3.13
C GLN A 210 -15.64 5.47 1.92
N PHE A 211 -16.52 4.48 1.92
CA PHE A 211 -17.66 4.48 1.01
C PHE A 211 -18.60 5.61 1.44
N VAL A 212 -18.40 6.78 0.83
CA VAL A 212 -19.32 7.90 0.95
C VAL A 212 -20.57 7.64 0.10
N PRO A 213 -21.77 8.05 0.56
CA PRO A 213 -22.99 7.99 -0.23
C PRO A 213 -22.93 8.87 -1.49
#